data_AF-A0A2A4VXI6-F1
#
_entry.id   AF-A0A2A4VXI6-F1
#
_cell.length_a   1.000
_cell.length_b   1.000
_cell.length_c   1.000
_cell.angle_alpha   90.00
_cell.angle_beta   90.00
_cell.angle_gamma   90.00
#
_symmetry.space_group_name_H-M   'P 1'
#
loop_
_entity.id
_entity.type
_entity.pdbx_description
1 polymer ?
#
loop_
_entity_poly.entity_id
_entity_poly.type
_entity_poly.pdbx_seq_one_letter_code
_entity_poly.pdbx_strand_id
1 'polypeptide(L)' 'MKQAKFIIIKQYICQQIESGQWPQHAKVPSENELALQFNVSRMTARRALQELTEQGI' A
#
# COMPACT_ATOMS: atom_id res chain seq x y z
N MET A 1 0.81 -20.19 -8.21
CA MET A 1 -0.12 -19.06 -8.46
C MET A 1 0.60 -17.76 -8.15
N LYS A 2 0.74 -16.83 -9.10
CA LYS A 2 1.40 -15.54 -8.86
C LYS A 2 0.45 -14.67 -8.03
N GLN A 3 0.71 -14.55 -6.74
CA GLN A 3 -0.01 -13.62 -5.88
C GLN A 3 0.24 -12.20 -6.42
N ALA A 4 -0.84 -11.45 -6.66
CA ALA A 4 -0.73 -10.15 -7.29
C ALA A 4 0.00 -9.19 -6.35
N LYS A 5 1.07 -8.54 -6.82
CA LYS A 5 1.94 -7.73 -5.96
C LYS A 5 1.23 -6.57 -5.24
N PHE A 6 0.08 -6.09 -5.78
CA PHE A 6 -0.73 -5.07 -5.10
C PHE A 6 -1.32 -5.57 -3.76
N ILE A 7 -1.58 -6.88 -3.62
CA ILE A 7 -2.09 -7.47 -2.37
C ILE A 7 -1.04 -7.39 -1.26
N ILE A 8 0.23 -7.59 -1.62
CA ILE A 8 1.37 -7.50 -0.67
C ILE A 8 1.50 -6.06 -0.17
N ILE A 9 1.42 -5.08 -1.08
CA ILE A 9 1.46 -3.65 -0.73
C ILE A 9 0.29 -3.32 0.22
N LYS A 10 -0.90 -3.81 -0.10
CA LYS A 10 -2.09 -3.62 0.72
C LYS A 10 -1.89 -4.18 2.14
N GLN A 11 -1.47 -5.43 2.26
CA GLN A 11 -1.21 -6.07 3.56
C GLN A 11 -0.15 -5.32 4.36
N TYR A 12 0.92 -4.86 3.70
CA TYR A 12 1.95 -4.06 4.34
C TYR A 12 1.38 -2.77 4.94
N ILE A 13 0.55 -2.04 4.18
CA ILE A 13 -0.06 -0.79 4.64
C ILE A 13 -1.01 -1.07 5.82
N CYS A 14 -1.85 -2.10 5.72
CA CYS A 14 -2.71 -2.54 6.83
C CYS A 14 -1.89 -2.85 8.09
N GLN A 15 -0.77 -3.57 7.96
CA GLN A 15 0.12 -3.87 9.08
C GLN A 15 0.76 -2.60 9.69
N GLN A 16 1.13 -1.61 8.87
CA GLN A 16 1.66 -0.34 9.39
C GLN A 16 0.60 0.45 10.16
N ILE A 17 -0.66 0.39 9.72
CA ILE A 17 -1.79 1.04 10.41
C ILE A 17 -2.11 0.27 11.71
N GLU A 18 -2.24 -1.05 11.65
CA GLU A 18 -2.52 -1.92 12.80
C GLU A 18 -1.42 -1.87 13.87
N SER A 19 -0.15 -1.75 13.45
CA SER A 19 0.97 -1.59 14.38
C SER A 19 1.06 -0.19 15.00
N GLY A 20 0.22 0.75 14.58
CA GLY A 20 0.23 2.14 15.05
C GLY A 20 1.40 2.97 14.52
N GLN A 21 2.21 2.42 13.60
CA GLN A 21 3.30 3.14 12.94
C GLN A 21 2.74 4.29 12.08
N TRP A 22 1.60 4.05 11.42
CA TRP A 22 0.89 5.05 10.63
C TRP A 22 -0.45 5.39 11.31
N PRO A 23 -0.45 6.35 12.24
CA PRO A 23 -1.70 6.82 12.83
C PRO A 23 -2.60 7.44 11.76
N GLN A 24 -3.89 7.54 12.07
CA GLN A 24 -4.85 8.24 11.24
C GLN A 24 -4.30 9.65 10.92
N HIS A 25 -4.24 10.05 9.64
CA HIS A 25 -3.59 11.26 9.11
C HIS A 25 -2.06 11.21 8.92
N ALA A 26 -1.40 10.07 9.18
CA ALA A 26 -0.02 9.88 8.81
C ALA A 26 0.16 9.89 7.29
N LYS A 27 1.28 10.45 6.82
CA LYS A 27 1.63 10.44 5.40
C LYS A 27 2.06 9.03 5.01
N VAL A 28 1.22 8.37 4.22
CA VAL A 28 1.57 7.13 3.52
C VAL A 28 2.66 7.45 2.48
N PRO A 29 3.64 6.54 2.26
CA PRO A 29 4.61 6.70 1.19
C PRO A 29 3.92 6.88 -0.16
N SER A 30 4.51 7.69 -1.02
CA SER A 30 4.00 7.95 -2.35
C SER A 30 3.98 6.68 -3.21
N GLU A 31 3.17 6.67 -4.26
CA GLU A 31 3.07 5.56 -5.21
C GLU A 31 4.44 5.19 -5.81
N ASN A 32 5.30 6.18 -6.00
CA ASN A 32 6.67 5.99 -6.49
C ASN A 32 7.55 5.28 -5.46
N GLU A 33 7.46 5.66 -4.19
CA GLU A 33 8.23 5.04 -3.10
C GLU A 33 7.78 3.59 -2.89
N LEU A 34 6.47 3.33 -2.86
CA LEU A 34 5.93 1.96 -2.81
C LEU A 34 6.33 1.16 -4.05
N ALA A 35 6.31 1.77 -5.24
CA ALA A 35 6.75 1.10 -6.46
C ALA A 35 8.22 0.66 -6.38
N LEU A 36 9.10 1.53 -5.88
CA LEU A 36 10.51 1.23 -5.66
C LEU A 36 10.71 0.18 -4.57
N GLN A 37 10.04 0.31 -3.42
CA GLN A 37 10.17 -0.62 -2.30
C GLN A 37 9.75 -2.05 -2.67
N PHE A 38 8.63 -2.21 -3.38
CA PHE A 38 8.09 -3.52 -3.73
C PHE A 38 8.56 -4.02 -5.12
N ASN A 39 9.42 -3.24 -5.78
CA ASN A 39 9.91 -3.46 -7.14
C ASN A 39 8.74 -3.76 -8.10
N VAL A 40 7.78 -2.84 -8.16
CA VAL A 40 6.56 -2.90 -8.96
C VAL A 40 6.38 -1.68 -9.85
N SER A 41 5.44 -1.76 -10.79
CA SER A 41 5.04 -0.58 -11.54
C SER A 41 4.28 0.41 -10.65
N ARG A 42 4.38 1.71 -10.94
CA ARG A 42 3.60 2.77 -10.31
C ARG A 42 2.09 2.50 -10.35
N MET A 43 1.60 1.93 -11.46
CA MET A 43 0.19 1.53 -11.60
C MET A 43 -0.23 0.46 -10.59
N THR A 44 0.68 -0.46 -10.24
CA THR A 44 0.43 -1.50 -9.23
C THR A 44 0.36 -0.92 -7.81
N ALA A 45 1.27 0.01 -7.48
CA ALA A 45 1.27 0.70 -6.19
C ALA A 45 0.03 1.59 -6.04
N ARG A 46 -0.29 2.37 -7.08
CA ARG A 46 -1.50 3.21 -7.13
C ARG A 46 -2.77 2.39 -6.95
N ARG A 47 -2.88 1.24 -7.63
CA ARG A 47 -4.02 0.34 -7.47
C ARG A 47 -4.16 -0.15 -6.02
N ALA A 48 -3.06 -0.52 -5.37
CA ALA A 48 -3.10 -0.95 -3.96
C ALA A 48 -3.61 0.16 -3.04
N LEU A 49 -3.13 1.39 -3.23
CA LEU A 49 -3.56 2.57 -2.47
C LEU A 49 -5.04 2.91 -2.73
N GLN A 50 -5.46 2.89 -3.99
CA GLN A 50 -6.83 3.18 -4.36
C GLN A 50 -7.81 2.16 -3.77
N GLU A 51 -7.50 0.86 -3.85
CA GLU A 51 -8.33 -0.18 -3.24
C GLU A 51 -8.38 -0.06 -1.70
N LEU A 52 -7.32 0.42 -1.04
CA LEU A 52 -7.33 0.73 0.39
C LEU A 52 -8.25 1.90 0.71
N THR A 53 -8.14 2.99 -0.04
CA THR A 53 -9.01 4.16 0.10
C THR A 53 -10.48 3.82 -0.16
N GLU A 54 -10.76 3.00 -1.17
CA GLU A 54 -12.12 2.51 -1.47
C GLU A 54 -12.67 1.62 -0.33
N GLN A 55 -11.81 0.96 0.44
CA GLN A 55 -12.19 0.18 1.62
C GLN A 55 -12.39 1.04 2.88
N GLY A 56 -12.15 2.35 2.81
CA GLY A 56 -12.32 3.27 3.93
C GLY A 56 -11.28 3.12 5.03
N ILE A 57 -10.12 2.53 4.71
CA ILE A 57 -8.93 2.45 5.57
C ILE A 57 -8.11 3.73 5.43
#